data_AF-A0A661YQQ7-F1
#
_entry.id   AF-A0A661YQQ7-F1
#
_cell.length_a   1.000
_cell.length_b   1.000
_cell.length_c   1.000
_cell.angle_alpha   90.00
_cell.angle_beta   90.00
_cell.angle_gamma   90.00
#
_symmetry.space_group_name_H-M   'P 1'
#
loop_
_entity.id
_entity.type
_entity.pdbx_description
1 polymer ?
#
loop_
_entity_poly.entity_id
_entity_poly.type
_entity_poly.pdbx_seq_one_letter_code
_entity_poly.pdbx_strand_id
1 'polypeptide(L)' 'YPDRLTTSWQYTAGIGLNYQINNKVRFTLEPFYRQYIKSAYSPASAFPARSPHAFGIRGGLYFHF' A
#
# COMPACT_ATOMS: atom_id res chain seq x y z
N TYR A 1 18.28 -18.81 7.06
CA TYR A 1 17.63 -17.56 6.63
C TYR A 1 16.42 -17.92 5.81
N PRO A 2 15.20 -17.43 6.11
CA PRO A 2 14.02 -17.80 5.34
C PRO A 2 14.12 -17.18 3.93
N ASP A 3 14.03 -18.02 2.90
CA ASP A 3 14.04 -17.61 1.50
C ASP A 3 12.85 -16.70 1.20
N ARG A 4 13.15 -15.50 0.72
CA ARG A 4 12.16 -14.49 0.37
C ARG A 4 11.61 -14.85 -1.01
N LEU A 5 10.31 -15.11 -1.10
CA LEU A 5 9.67 -15.41 -2.38
C LEU A 5 9.85 -14.23 -3.34
N THR A 6 10.53 -14.46 -4.47
CA THR A 6 10.90 -13.46 -5.48
C THR A 6 9.70 -12.79 -6.14
N THR A 7 8.55 -13.47 -6.16
CA THR A 7 7.31 -12.99 -6.81
C THR A 7 6.18 -12.95 -5.79
N SER A 8 5.83 -11.75 -5.33
CA SER A 8 4.68 -11.52 -4.44
C SER A 8 3.67 -10.62 -5.14
N TRP A 9 2.41 -11.06 -5.16
CA TRP A 9 1.30 -10.27 -5.68
C TRP A 9 0.64 -9.52 -4.52
N GLN A 10 0.36 -8.23 -4.72
CA GLN A 10 -0.21 -7.34 -3.72
C GLN A 10 -1.44 -6.66 -4.30
N TYR A 11 -2.56 -6.69 -3.58
CA TYR A 11 -3.69 -5.82 -3.85
C TYR A 11 -3.60 -4.59 -2.96
N THR A 12 -3.74 -3.41 -3.55
CA THR A 12 -3.87 -2.16 -2.81
C THR A 12 -5.23 -1.56 -3.14
N ALA A 13 -6.03 -1.30 -2.13
CA ALA A 13 -7.28 -0.56 -2.22
C ALA A 13 -7.10 0.75 -1.45
N GLY A 14 -7.56 1.86 -2.00
CA GLY A 14 -7.45 3.16 -1.35
C GLY A 14 -8.64 4.05 -1.69
N ILE A 15 -8.93 5.00 -0.81
CA ILE A 15 -9.98 6.01 -1.04
C ILE A 15 -9.27 7.34 -1.25
N GLY A 16 -9.31 7.87 -2.48
CA GLY A 16 -8.65 9.13 -2.82
C GLY A 16 -9.55 10.34 -2.58
N LEU A 17 -9.26 11.09 -1.51
CA LEU A 17 -9.86 12.40 -1.26
C LEU A 17 -9.02 13.48 -1.94
N ASN A 18 -9.64 14.19 -2.88
CA ASN A 18 -9.00 15.25 -3.62
C ASN A 18 -9.72 16.55 -3.34
N TYR A 19 -9.03 17.51 -2.74
CA TYR A 19 -9.58 18.82 -2.46
C TYR A 19 -8.82 19.88 -3.27
N GLN A 20 -9.50 20.45 -4.26
CA GLN A 20 -8.95 21.54 -5.05
C GLN A 20 -9.16 22.85 -4.29
N ILE A 21 -8.07 23.40 -3.75
CA ILE A 21 -8.10 24.67 -3.01
C ILE A 21 -8.15 25.82 -4.01
N ASN A 22 -7.35 25.73 -5.07
CA ASN A 22 -7.27 26.74 -6.11
C ASN A 22 -6.87 26.09 -7.43
N ASN A 23 -6.97 26.79 -8.56
CA ASN A 23 -6.57 26.22 -9.87
C ASN A 23 -5.07 25.87 -9.96
N LYS A 24 -4.27 26.26 -8.97
CA LYS A 24 -2.83 25.99 -8.86
C LYS A 24 -2.46 25.05 -7.71
N VAL A 25 -3.37 24.77 -6.78
CA VAL A 25 -3.07 23.97 -5.57
C VAL A 25 -4.18 22.96 -5.33
N ARG A 26 -3.80 21.68 -5.34
CA ARG A 26 -4.68 20.57 -5.04
C ARG A 26 -4.12 19.76 -3.88
N PHE A 27 -4.90 19.61 -2.83
CA PHE A 27 -4.58 18.72 -1.73
C PHE A 27 -5.12 17.32 -2.03
N THR A 28 -4.31 16.30 -1.79
CA THR A 28 -4.66 14.90 -2.00
C THR A 28 -4.43 14.13 -0.71
N LEU A 29 -5.44 13.40 -0.25
CA LEU A 29 -5.37 12.53 0.90
C LEU A 29 -5.93 11.17 0.53
N GLU A 30 -5.12 10.14 0.62
CA GLU A 30 -5.47 8.77 0.23
C GLU A 30 -5.12 7.81 1.36
N PRO A 31 -6.07 7.49 2.26
CA PRO A 31 -5.98 6.26 3.04
C PRO A 31 -5.88 5.06 2.09
N PHE A 32 -4.85 4.24 2.28
CA PHE A 32 -4.64 3.03 1.51
C PHE A 32 -4.52 1.81 2.43
N TYR A 33 -5.08 0.71 1.97
CA TYR A 33 -4.96 -0.61 2.53
C TYR A 33 -4.29 -1.50 1.51
N ARG A 34 -3.23 -2.19 1.92
CA ARG A 34 -2.46 -3.09 1.08
C ARG A 34 -2.42 -4.47 1.71
N GLN A 35 -2.76 -5.48 0.93
CA GLN A 35 -2.73 -6.87 1.35
C GLN A 35 -1.98 -7.71 0.32
N TYR A 36 -1.12 -8.58 0.82
CA TYR A 36 -0.38 -9.53 -0.01
C TYR A 36 -1.22 -10.78 -0.24
N ILE A 37 -1.39 -11.17 -1.50
CA ILE A 37 -2.22 -12.30 -1.94
C ILE A 37 -1.52 -13.63 -1.66
N LYS A 38 -0.19 -13.63 -1.79
CA LYS A 38 0.66 -14.75 -1.44
C LYS A 38 1.60 -14.32 -0.32
N SER A 39 1.76 -15.18 0.68
CA SER A 39 2.75 -15.01 1.73
C SER A 39 4.12 -14.77 1.09
N ALA A 40 4.83 -13.73 1.52
CA ALA A 40 6.16 -13.39 1.02
C ALA A 40 7.25 -14.36 1.54
N TYR A 41 6.86 -15.30 2.41
CA TYR A 41 7.72 -16.28 3.04
C TYR A 41 7.27 -17.69 2.68
N SER A 42 8.22 -18.50 2.20
CA SER A 42 8.01 -19.94 1.98
C SER A 42 7.61 -20.60 3.30
N PRO A 43 6.65 -21.55 3.33
CA PRO A 43 6.24 -22.23 4.55
C PRO A 43 7.36 -23.16 5.03
N ALA A 44 8.42 -22.60 5.61
CA ALA A 44 9.26 -23.34 6.52
C ALA A 44 8.38 -23.64 7.74
N SER A 45 8.31 -24.92 8.09
CA SER A 45 7.33 -25.62 8.94
C SER A 45 7.13 -25.11 10.39
N ALA A 46 7.64 -23.92 10.73
CA ALA A 46 7.56 -23.31 12.05
C ALA A 46 6.84 -21.95 12.09
N PHE A 47 6.50 -21.33 10.95
CA PHE A 47 5.80 -20.04 10.93
C PHE A 47 4.64 -20.06 9.94
N PRO A 48 3.38 -19.87 10.39
CA PRO A 48 2.25 -19.82 9.48
C PRO A 48 2.49 -18.68 8.49
N ALA A 49 2.32 -19.00 7.21
CA ALA A 49 2.40 -18.11 6.05
C ALA A 49 1.31 -17.02 6.14
N ARG A 50 1.47 -16.08 7.07
CA ARG A 50 0.52 -14.99 7.30
C ARG A 50 0.75 -13.93 6.25
N SER A 51 -0.26 -13.68 5.43
CA SER A 51 -0.25 -12.56 4.49
C SER A 51 0.02 -11.26 5.24
N PRO A 52 1.09 -10.53 4.95
CA PRO A 52 1.27 -9.21 5.53
C PRO A 52 0.16 -8.28 5.03
N HIS A 53 -0.38 -7.49 5.95
CA HIS A 53 -1.33 -6.41 5.66
C HIS A 53 -0.69 -5.11 6.13
N ALA A 54 -0.84 -4.05 5.35
CA ALA A 54 -0.37 -2.71 5.68
C ALA A 54 -1.54 -1.74 5.50
N PHE A 55 -1.74 -0.88 6.49
CA PHE A 55 -2.60 0.29 6.37
C PHE A 55 -1.72 1.52 6.40
N GLY A 56 -2.08 2.55 5.64
CA GLY A 56 -1.36 3.80 5.62
C GLY A 56 -2.22 4.93 5.11
N ILE A 57 -1.72 6.14 5.28
CA ILE A 57 -2.35 7.35 4.78
C ILE A 57 -1.31 8.07 3.93
N ARG A 58 -1.65 8.37 2.68
CA ARG A 58 -0.81 9.12 1.76
C ARG A 58 -1.41 10.51 1.59
N GLY A 59 -0.74 11.52 2.14
CA GLY A 59 -1.06 12.93 1.91
C GLY A 59 -0.12 13.54 0.87
N GLY A 60 -0.60 14.51 0.09
CA GLY A 60 0.17 15.23 -0.90
C GLY A 60 -0.41 16.61 -1.22
N LEU A 61 0.45 17.53 -1.61
CA LEU A 61 0.08 18.82 -2.20
C LEU A 61 0.59 18.83 -3.63
N TYR A 62 -0.33 19.00 -4.57
CA TYR A 62 -0.05 19.12 -5.98
C TYR A 62 -0.10 20.59 -6.38
N PHE A 63 1.04 21.08 -6.87
CA PHE A 63 1.20 22.45 -7.35
C PHE A 63 1.28 22.43 -8.87
N HIS A 64 0.37 23.15 -9.52
CA HIS A 64 0.40 23.39 -10.96
C HIS A 64 1.06 24.75 -11.18
N PHE A 65 2.34 24.73 -11.61
CA PHE A 65 3.14 25.92 -11.91
C PHE A 65 2.95 26.33 -13.37
#